data_AF-A0A4Y2DNP6-F1
#
_entry.id   AF-A0A4Y2DNP6-F1
#
_cell.length_a   1.000
_cell.length_b   1.000
_cell.length_c   1.000
_cell.angle_alpha   90.00
_cell.angle_beta   90.00
_cell.angle_gamma   90.00
#
_symmetry.space_group_name_H-M   'P 1'
#
loop_
_entity.id
_entity.type
_entity.pdbx_description
1 polymer ?
#
loop_
_entity_poly.entity_id
_entity_poly.type
_entity_poly.pdbx_seq_one_letter_code
_entity_poly.pdbx_strand_id
1 'polypeptide(L)' 'MEINNKVLEFMPGNETVYKAVDMIMSEDPQDQLTFPEEFLNSLTPTGLPPYELKLKIGCIIMLLRNLALSKGLCN' A
#
# COMPACT_ATOMS: atom_id res chain seq x y z
N MET A 1 9.13 -3.15 -5.62
CA MET A 1 9.18 -1.77 -5.06
C MET A 1 10.54 -1.36 -4.49
N GLU A 2 11.51 -2.28 -4.35
CA GLU A 2 12.80 -1.98 -3.71
C GLU A 2 13.54 -0.77 -4.32
N ILE A 3 13.58 -0.66 -5.65
CA ILE A 3 14.22 0.49 -6.34
C ILE A 3 13.52 1.80 -5.98
N ASN A 4 12.18 1.84 -6.02
CA ASN A 4 11.42 3.05 -5.72
C ASN A 4 11.66 3.52 -4.28
N ASN A 5 11.73 2.59 -3.33
CA ASN A 5 12.03 2.89 -1.93
C ASN A 5 13.45 3.46 -1.77
N LYS A 6 14.45 2.87 -2.44
CA LYS A 6 15.83 3.41 -2.43
C LYS A 6 15.89 4.82 -3.02
N VAL A 7 15.20 5.07 -4.13
CA VAL A 7 15.13 6.43 -4.72
C VAL A 7 14.46 7.41 -3.74
N LEU A 8 13.38 6.98 -3.08
CA LEU A 8 12.68 7.79 -2.09
C LEU A 8 13.58 8.15 -0.89
N GLU A 9 14.44 7.24 -0.43
CA GLU A 9 15.40 7.49 0.66
C GLU A 9 16.35 8.64 0.32
N PHE A 10 16.84 8.73 -0.92
CA PHE A 10 17.72 9.80 -1.38
C PHE A 10 17.01 11.15 -1.60
N MET A 11 15.69 11.17 -1.69
CA MET A 11 14.96 12.43 -1.84
C MET A 11 15.00 13.26 -0.54
N PRO A 12 15.15 14.59 -0.66
CA PRO A 12 15.06 15.49 0.49
C PRO A 12 13.63 15.53 1.05
N GLY A 13 13.52 15.94 2.32
CA GLY A 13 12.23 16.10 3.00
C GLY A 13 11.82 14.91 3.86
N ASN A 14 10.79 15.13 4.67
CA ASN A 14 10.31 14.14 5.64
C ASN A 14 9.48 13.05 4.93
N GLU A 15 9.74 11.81 5.31
CA GLU A 15 8.93 10.66 4.92
C GLU A 15 7.63 10.64 5.74
N THR A 16 6.52 10.37 5.04
CA THR A 16 5.23 10.01 5.65
C THR A 16 4.92 8.57 5.28
N VAL A 17 4.60 7.75 6.28
CA VAL A 17 4.28 6.33 6.11
C VAL A 17 2.78 6.12 6.33
N TYR A 18 2.12 5.56 5.32
CA TYR A 18 0.73 5.13 5.39
C TYR A 18 0.70 3.60 5.50
N LYS A 19 0.02 3.08 6.51
CA LYS A 19 -0.15 1.63 6.71
C LYS A 19 -1.54 1.21 6.27
N ALA A 20 -1.61 0.11 5.53
CA ALA A 20 -2.88 -0.51 5.18
C ALA A 20 -3.55 -1.08 6.44
N VAL A 21 -4.85 -1.31 6.35
CA VAL A 21 -5.62 -2.00 7.40
C VAL A 21 -6.34 -3.12 6.70
N ASP A 22 -5.77 -4.32 6.81
CA ASP A 22 -6.31 -5.52 6.20
C ASP A 22 -7.04 -6.35 7.26
N MET A 23 -8.22 -6.85 6.90
CA MET A 23 -9.03 -7.69 7.77
C MET A 23 -9.65 -8.81 6.96
N ILE A 24 -9.74 -9.98 7.57
CA ILE A 24 -10.46 -11.11 6.96
C ILE A 24 -11.93 -10.95 7.20
N MET A 25 -12.68 -11.01 6.11
CA MET A 25 -14.13 -11.07 6.11
C MET A 25 -14.55 -12.53 6.17
N SER A 26 -14.50 -13.12 7.37
CA SER A 26 -14.99 -14.48 7.64
C SER A 26 -15.87 -14.50 8.89
N GLU A 27 -16.90 -15.35 8.85
CA GLU A 27 -17.78 -15.63 10.00
C GLU A 27 -17.20 -16.71 10.92
N ASP A 28 -16.16 -17.43 10.48
CA ASP A 28 -15.49 -18.45 11.29
C ASP A 28 -14.40 -17.81 12.18
N PRO A 29 -14.52 -17.90 13.53
CA PRO A 29 -13.50 -17.40 14.44
C PRO A 29 -12.12 -18.08 14.26
N GLN A 30 -12.06 -19.29 13.70
CA GLN A 30 -10.79 -19.99 13.45
C GLN A 30 -9.97 -19.33 12.34
N ASP A 31 -10.60 -18.62 11.41
CA ASP A 31 -9.88 -17.94 10.34
C ASP A 31 -9.04 -16.77 10.88
N GLN A 32 -9.53 -16.07 11.90
CA GLN A 32 -8.77 -15.00 12.56
C GLN A 32 -7.50 -15.53 13.24
N LEU A 33 -7.53 -16.76 13.75
CA LEU A 33 -6.36 -17.43 14.32
C LEU A 33 -5.42 -17.97 13.24
N THR A 34 -5.98 -18.41 12.11
CA THR A 34 -5.22 -19.00 11.00
C THR A 34 -4.44 -17.95 10.23
N PHE A 35 -4.97 -16.72 10.17
CA PHE A 35 -4.41 -15.64 9.37
C PHE A 35 -4.26 -14.37 10.23
N PRO A 36 -3.20 -14.31 11.05
CA PRO A 36 -2.95 -13.16 11.91
C PRO A 36 -2.61 -11.90 11.10
N GLU A 37 -2.72 -10.73 11.71
CA GLU A 37 -2.43 -9.44 11.06
C GLU A 37 -1.02 -9.39 10.48
N GLU A 38 -0.02 -9.96 11.16
CA GLU A 38 1.35 -10.01 10.65
C GLU A 38 1.47 -10.79 9.33
N PHE A 39 0.66 -11.85 9.19
CA PHE A 39 0.57 -12.59 7.93
C PHE A 39 -0.04 -11.71 6.85
N LEU A 40 -1.17 -11.04 7.13
CA LEU A 40 -1.82 -10.14 6.19
C LEU A 40 -0.90 -8.99 5.74
N ASN A 41 -0.22 -8.36 6.69
CA ASN A 41 0.72 -7.26 6.45
C ASN A 41 1.94 -7.68 5.62
N SER A 42 2.26 -8.97 5.58
CA SER A 42 3.33 -9.51 4.73
C SER A 42 2.90 -9.74 3.28
N LEU A 43 1.59 -9.76 3.00
CA LEU A 43 1.08 -10.00 1.67
C LEU A 43 1.37 -8.80 0.75
N THR A 44 1.76 -9.10 -0.49
CA THR A 44 1.91 -8.11 -1.55
C THR A 44 1.22 -8.61 -2.82
N PRO A 45 -0.13 -8.65 -2.82
CA PRO A 45 -0.88 -9.19 -3.95
C PRO A 45 -0.63 -8.34 -5.20
N THR A 46 -0.64 -8.99 -6.37
CA THR A 46 -0.48 -8.27 -7.64
C THR A 46 -1.64 -7.28 -7.82
N GLY A 47 -1.30 -6.02 -8.13
CA GLY A 47 -2.30 -4.96 -8.31
C GLY A 47 -2.79 -4.29 -7.03
N LEU A 48 -2.24 -4.66 -5.86
CA LEU A 48 -2.46 -3.94 -4.60
C LEU A 48 -1.16 -3.24 -4.14
N PRO A 49 -1.28 -2.07 -3.49
CA PRO A 49 -0.15 -1.45 -2.83
C PRO A 49 0.37 -2.37 -1.71
N PRO A 50 1.64 -2.20 -1.30
CA PRO A 50 2.16 -2.94 -0.16
C PRO A 50 1.50 -2.44 1.13
N TYR A 51 1.61 -3.22 2.21
CA TYR A 51 1.12 -2.82 3.53
C TYR A 51 1.63 -1.43 3.97
N GLU A 52 2.90 -1.09 3.68
CA GLU A 52 3.44 0.24 3.97
C GLU A 52 3.71 1.04 2.69
N LEU A 53 2.98 2.15 2.53
CA LEU A 53 3.23 3.14 1.48
C LEU A 53 4.00 4.33 2.06
N LYS A 54 5.24 4.50 1.60
CA LYS A 54 6.12 5.60 1.99
C LYS A 54 6.07 6.71 0.94
N LEU A 55 5.86 7.95 1.38
CA LEU A 55 5.77 9.12 0.50
C LEU A 55 6.60 10.29 1.03
N LYS A 56 7.14 11.09 0.11
CA LYS A 56 7.80 12.37 0.37
C LYS A 56 7.23 13.43 -0.56
N ILE A 57 7.23 14.69 -0.12
CA ILE A 57 6.80 15.81 -0.97
C ILE A 57 7.68 15.85 -2.22
N GLY A 58 7.05 15.91 -3.39
CA GLY A 58 7.73 15.93 -4.70
C GLY A 58 8.02 14.55 -5.30
N CYS A 59 7.66 13.44 -4.66
CA CYS A 59 7.85 12.12 -5.24
C CYS A 59 6.86 11.87 -6.38
N ILE A 60 7.24 11.01 -7.33
CA ILE A 60 6.38 10.60 -8.44
C ILE A 60 5.47 9.47 -7.95
N ILE A 61 4.17 9.60 -8.19
CA ILE A 61 3.17 8.57 -7.89
C ILE A 61 2.43 8.14 -9.16
N MET A 62 1.90 6.91 -9.14
CA MET A 62 1.03 6.36 -10.18
C MET A 62 -0.25 5.88 -9.52
N LEU A 63 -1.40 6.16 -10.15
CA LEU A 63 -2.69 5.65 -9.69
C LEU A 63 -2.82 4.19 -10.11
N LEU A 64 -3.04 3.27 -9.16
CA LEU A 64 -3.28 1.86 -9.50
C LEU A 64 -4.76 1.58 -9.86
N ARG A 65 -5.65 2.53 -9.60
CA ARG A 65 -7.10 2.42 -9.83
C ARG A 65 -7.66 3.73 -10.38
N ASN A 66 -8.72 3.61 -11.17
CA ASN A 66 -9.44 4.77 -11.68
C ASN A 66 -10.23 5.43 -10.56
N LEU A 67 -9.87 6.67 -10.20
CA LEU A 67 -10.53 7.44 -9.16
C LEU A 67 -11.63 8.33 -9.74
N ALA A 68 -11.34 9.00 -10.85
CA ALA A 68 -12.28 9.90 -11.52
C ALA A 68 -11.93 10.08 -13.00
N LEU A 69 -12.52 9.24 -13.87
CA LEU A 69 -12.31 9.29 -15.32
C LEU A 69 -12.61 10.68 -15.90
N SER A 70 -13.70 11.30 -15.44
CA SER A 70 -14.12 12.64 -15.89
C SER A 70 -13.13 13.75 -15.56
N LYS A 71 -12.23 13.52 -14.60
CA LYS A 71 -11.18 14.45 -14.18
C LYS A 71 -9.79 14.04 -14.67
N GLY A 72 -9.69 12.99 -15.49
CA GLY A 72 -8.41 12.42 -15.92
C GLY A 72 -7.63 11.73 -14.80
N LEU A 73 -8.26 11.40 -13.67
CA LEU A 73 -7.63 10.68 -12.56
C LEU A 73 -7.85 9.18 -12.74
N CYS A 74 -7.10 8.61 -13.68
CA CYS A 74 -7.10 7.19 -14.00
C CYS A 74 -5.70 6.59 -13.86
N ASN A 75 -5.64 5.26 -13.86
CA ASN A 75 -4.37 4.55 -14.09
C ASN A 75 -3.91 4.80 -15.53
#